data_AF-H1PQL6-F1
#
_entry.id   AF-H1PQL6-F1
#
_cell.length_a   1.000
_cell.length_b   1.000
_cell.length_c   1.000
_cell.angle_alpha   90.00
_cell.angle_beta   90.00
_cell.angle_gamma   90.00
#
_symmetry.space_group_name_H-M   'P 1'
#
loop_
_entity.id
_entity.type
_entity.pdbx_description
1 polymer ?
#
loop_
_entity_poly.entity_id
_entity_poly.type
_entity_poly.pdbx_seq_one_letter_code
_entity_poly.pdbx_strand_id
1 'polypeptide(L)' 'MTKDQEELIITKINIQAITVGLIDTIETLGIEERCSNYNMTWKDTKNLFLKESVAGRINNPVYWESVENFSKIIKEYTK' A
#
# COMPACT_ATOMS: atom_id res chain seq x y z
N MET A 1 17.64 18.18 -14.32
CA MET A 1 16.75 17.01 -14.21
C MET A 1 15.92 16.96 -15.48
N THR A 2 15.71 15.78 -16.06
CA THR A 2 14.85 15.65 -17.25
C THR A 2 13.38 15.57 -16.83
N LYS A 3 12.44 15.89 -17.72
CA LYS A 3 10.99 15.73 -17.46
C LYS A 3 10.64 14.30 -17.03
N ASP A 4 11.24 13.30 -17.68
CA ASP A 4 11.03 11.89 -17.35
C ASP A 4 11.50 11.55 -15.92
N GLN A 5 12.57 12.21 -15.44
CA GLN A 5 13.03 12.05 -14.06
C GLN A 5 12.07 12.69 -13.06
N GLU A 6 11.51 13.85 -13.39
CA GLU A 6 10.49 14.53 -12.58
C GLU A 6 9.21 13.71 -12.45
N GLU A 7 8.69 13.18 -13.56
CA GLU A 7 7.50 12.33 -13.58
C GLU A 7 7.70 11.04 -12.78
N LEU A 8 8.87 10.41 -12.89
CA LEU A 8 9.20 9.23 -12.12
C LEU A 8 9.24 9.52 -10.61
N ILE A 9 9.79 10.68 -10.21
CA ILE A 9 9.84 11.10 -8.80
C ILE A 9 8.43 11.35 -8.26
N ILE A 10 7.61 12.13 -8.97
CA ILE A 10 6.23 12.44 -8.58
C ILE A 10 5.42 11.16 -8.43
N THR A 11 5.57 10.22 -9.37
CA THR A 11 4.85 8.95 -9.31
C THR A 11 5.24 8.11 -8.09
N LYS A 12 6.54 8.06 -7.75
CA LYS A 12 7.01 7.36 -6.55
C LYS A 12 6.45 7.99 -5.27
N ILE A 13 6.42 9.33 -5.19
CA ILE A 13 5.83 10.05 -4.06
C ILE A 13 4.35 9.70 -3.90
N ASN A 14 3.59 9.67 -5.00
CA ASN A 14 2.17 9.32 -4.96
C ASN A 14 1.94 7.88 -4.50
N ILE A 15 2.74 6.92 -4.98
CA ILE A 15 2.67 5.51 -4.54
C ILE A 15 2.93 5.39 -3.04
N GLN A 16 3.95 6.08 -2.52
CA GLN A 16 4.24 6.08 -1.09
C GLN A 16 3.12 6.73 -0.27
N ALA A 17 2.53 7.82 -0.75
CA ALA A 17 1.39 8.47 -0.08
C ALA A 17 0.17 7.55 0.01
N ILE A 18 -0.16 6.82 -1.06
CA ILE A 18 -1.23 5.80 -1.06
C ILE A 18 -0.92 4.71 -0.04
N THR A 19 0.32 4.23 -0.02
CA THR A 19 0.78 3.16 0.88
C THR A 19 0.60 3.55 2.34
N VAL A 20 1.10 4.74 2.72
CA VAL A 20 1.00 5.26 4.09
C VAL A 20 -0.46 5.51 4.46
N GLY A 21 -1.24 6.15 3.57
CA GLY A 21 -2.66 6.43 3.85
C GLY A 21 -3.49 5.18 4.11
N LEU A 22 -3.23 4.09 3.39
CA LEU A 22 -3.90 2.80 3.64
C LEU A 22 -3.48 2.18 4.98
N ILE A 23 -2.18 2.18 5.28
CA ILE A 23 -1.65 1.69 6.57
C ILE A 23 -2.29 2.46 7.73
N ASP A 24 -2.26 3.79 7.69
CA ASP A 24 -2.80 4.64 8.74
C ASP A 24 -4.30 4.40 8.92
N THR A 25 -5.04 4.23 7.81
CA THR A 25 -6.47 3.91 7.87
C THR A 25 -6.73 2.56 8.51
N ILE A 26 -5.97 1.53 8.14
CA ILE A 26 -6.08 0.17 8.70
C ILE A 26 -5.80 0.18 10.20
N GLU A 27 -4.72 0.83 10.64
CA GLU A 27 -4.32 0.91 12.05
C GLU A 27 -5.30 1.78 12.85
N THR A 28 -5.84 2.85 12.27
CA THR A 28 -6.86 3.68 12.92
C THR A 28 -8.17 2.92 13.12
N LEU A 29 -8.55 2.07 12.18
CA LEU A 29 -9.76 1.26 12.26
C LEU A 29 -9.58 -0.01 13.11
N GLY A 30 -8.35 -0.39 13.48
CA GLY A 30 -8.07 -1.60 14.24
C GLY A 30 -8.42 -2.88 13.49
N ILE A 31 -8.21 -2.91 12.17
CA ILE A 31 -8.56 -4.03 11.27
C ILE A 31 -7.34 -4.78 10.72
N GLU A 32 -6.20 -4.66 11.38
CA GLU A 32 -4.91 -5.20 10.96
C GLU A 32 -4.95 -6.71 10.68
N GLU A 33 -5.65 -7.48 11.52
CA GLU A 33 -5.78 -8.93 11.36
C GLU A 33 -6.53 -9.30 10.06
N ARG A 34 -7.46 -8.46 9.61
CA ARG A 34 -8.20 -8.68 8.35
C ARG A 34 -7.37 -8.37 7.12
N CYS A 35 -6.38 -7.50 7.28
CA CYS A 35 -5.47 -7.09 6.21
C CYS A 35 -4.14 -7.86 6.21
N SER A 36 -3.89 -8.71 7.20
CA SER A 36 -2.67 -9.51 7.26
C SER A 36 -2.69 -10.62 6.21
N ASN A 37 -1.56 -10.81 5.53
CA ASN A 37 -1.40 -11.93 4.61
C ASN A 37 -1.47 -13.26 5.37
N TYR A 38 -1.86 -14.33 4.67
CA TYR A 38 -1.93 -15.67 5.27
C TYR A 38 -0.57 -16.07 5.89
N ASN A 39 -0.61 -16.53 7.14
CA ASN A 39 0.57 -16.87 7.95
C ASN A 39 1.56 -15.71 8.21
N MET A 40 1.15 -14.46 8.04
CA MET A 40 1.96 -13.29 8.35
C MET A 40 1.34 -12.47 9.48
N THR A 41 2.18 -11.83 10.28
CA THR A 41 1.71 -10.78 11.19
C THR A 41 1.40 -9.51 10.40
N TRP A 42 0.57 -8.63 10.94
CA TRP A 42 0.35 -7.31 10.36
C TRP A 42 1.65 -6.55 10.13
N LYS A 43 2.58 -6.63 11.09
CA LYS A 43 3.89 -5.99 10.98
C LYS A 43 4.64 -6.47 9.74
N ASP A 44 4.61 -7.77 9.46
CA ASP A 44 5.29 -8.35 8.29
C ASP A 44 4.58 -7.96 6.99
N THR A 45 3.24 -7.97 6.97
CA THR A 45 2.45 -7.53 5.82
C THR A 45 2.68 -6.06 5.51
N LYS A 46 2.67 -5.19 6.53
CA LYS A 46 3.01 -3.77 6.41
C LYS A 46 4.41 -3.56 5.84
N ASN A 47 5.40 -4.29 6.35
CA ASN A 47 6.77 -4.18 5.86
C ASN A 47 6.90 -4.61 4.39
N LEU A 48 6.20 -5.68 3.99
CA LEU A 48 6.16 -6.12 2.60
C LEU A 48 5.53 -5.06 1.70
N PHE A 49 4.38 -4.54 2.09
CA PHE A 49 3.67 -3.51 1.33
C PHE A 49 4.49 -2.23 1.16
N LEU A 50 5.16 -1.78 2.22
CA LEU A 50 6.11 -0.66 2.17
C LEU A 50 7.27 -0.96 1.21
N LYS A 51 7.85 -2.16 1.27
CA LYS A 51 8.96 -2.55 0.38
C LYS A 51 8.52 -2.56 -1.09
N GLU A 52 7.32 -3.03 -1.37
CA GLU A 52 6.75 -3.03 -2.72
C GLU A 52 6.50 -1.62 -3.25
N SER A 53 6.05 -0.69 -2.39
CA SER A 53 5.87 0.71 -2.73
C SER A 53 7.20 1.40 -3.12
N VAL A 54 8.29 1.09 -2.39
CA VAL A 54 9.63 1.66 -2.60
C VAL A 54 10.31 1.07 -3.83
N ALA A 55 10.07 -0.22 -4.11
CA ALA A 55 10.57 -0.88 -5.31
C ALA A 55 10.08 -0.20 -6.59
N GLY A 56 9.04 0.66 -6.51
CA GLY A 56 8.82 1.77 -7.45
C GLY A 56 8.57 1.33 -8.89
N ARG A 57 8.24 0.05 -9.11
CA ARG A 57 7.74 -0.40 -10.40
C ARG A 57 6.28 0.06 -10.44
N ILE A 58 6.04 1.13 -11.17
CA ILE A 58 4.69 1.62 -11.54
C ILE A 58 3.81 0.44 -11.99
N ASN A 59 4.43 -0.54 -12.65
CA ASN A 59 3.83 -1.77 -13.13
C ASN A 59 4.11 -2.97 -12.20
N ASN A 60 4.09 -2.81 -10.88
CA ASN A 60 4.10 -3.93 -9.94
C ASN A 60 2.66 -4.39 -9.69
N PRO A 61 2.20 -5.50 -10.32
CA PRO A 61 0.81 -5.93 -10.15
C PRO A 61 0.50 -6.32 -8.71
N VAL A 62 1.47 -6.88 -7.99
CA VAL A 62 1.32 -7.32 -6.59
C VAL A 62 1.03 -6.16 -5.65
N TYR A 63 1.67 -5.01 -5.87
CA TYR A 63 1.42 -3.80 -5.10
C TYR A 63 -0.02 -3.31 -5.31
N TRP A 64 -0.46 -3.22 -6.57
CA TRP A 64 -1.80 -2.73 -6.90
C TRP A 64 -2.90 -3.69 -6.47
N GLU A 65 -2.65 -5.00 -6.51
CA GLU A 65 -3.54 -6.01 -5.94
C GLU A 65 -3.68 -5.84 -4.42
N SER A 66 -2.58 -5.56 -3.71
CA SER A 66 -2.62 -5.25 -2.27
C SER A 66 -3.43 -3.99 -1.98
N VAL A 67 -3.25 -2.91 -2.77
CA VAL A 67 -4.05 -1.68 -2.68
C VAL A 67 -5.54 -1.97 -2.85
N GLU A 68 -5.90 -2.76 -3.86
CA GLU A 68 -7.30 -3.12 -4.13
C GLU A 68 -7.89 -3.93 -2.97
N ASN A 69 -7.16 -4.93 -2.47
CA ASN A 69 -7.62 -5.78 -1.38
C ASN A 69 -7.82 -4.99 -0.08
N PHE A 70 -6.86 -4.14 0.31
CA PHE A 70 -7.01 -3.27 1.47
C PHE A 70 -8.19 -2.31 1.34
N SER A 71 -8.35 -1.70 0.16
CA SER A 71 -9.46 -0.77 -0.10
C SER A 71 -10.83 -1.47 0.01
N LYS A 72 -10.93 -2.73 -0.46
CA LYS A 72 -12.14 -3.55 -0.31
C LYS A 72 -12.46 -3.82 1.15
N ILE A 73 -11.47 -4.27 1.93
CA ILE A 73 -11.65 -4.58 3.36
C ILE A 73 -12.08 -3.33 4.14
N ILE A 74 -11.42 -2.18 3.92
CA ILE A 74 -11.80 -0.90 4.53
C ILE A 74 -13.25 -0.58 4.20
N LYS A 75 -13.62 -0.62 2.91
CA LYS A 75 -14.98 -0.33 2.46
C LYS A 75 -16.02 -1.29 3.06
N GLU A 76 -15.69 -2.55 3.25
CA GLU A 76 -16.58 -3.53 3.88
C GLU A 76 -16.75 -3.26 5.38
N TYR A 77 -15.70 -2.78 6.05
CA TYR A 77 -15.71 -2.50 7.48
C TYR A 77 -16.44 -1.19 7.84
N THR A 78 -16.34 -0.16 7.00
CA THR A 78 -16.94 1.17 7.25
C THR A 78 -18.35 1.35 6.68
N LYS A 79 -19.03 0.25 6.33
CA LYS A 79 -20.40 0.27 5.81
C LYS A 79 -21.46 0.39 6.90
#